data_AF-A0A9W6S7W0-F1
#
_entry.id   AF-A0A9W6S7W0-F1
#
_cell.length_a   1.000
_cell.length_b   1.000
_cell.length_c   1.000
_cell.angle_alpha   90.00
_cell.angle_beta   90.00
_cell.angle_gamma   90.00
#
_symmetry.space_group_name_H-M   'P 1'
#
loop_
_entity.id
_entity.type
_entity.pdbx_description
1 polymer ?
#
loop_
_entity_poly.entity_id
_entity_poly.type
_entity_poly.pdbx_seq_one_letter_code
_entity_poly.pdbx_strand_id
1 'polypeptide(L)'
;MGLADLENVDLVTGEPDGDQGLWILSEDWTPEREALDHVQLLIKLAHVRAYAEGLDGQGHRWTILLHSGGEPPSSVLRFLRERDIAAMTVGPSGPRPAAGRPARFPNLHDGSPDLDSLQAANAASFAAEHGLDGSLDSLVLLDDALEERRRLHGLLPGDVDPDFSDGDLIVLAGAYAGEVLRHHTREAMWWLGPPGRSGPLHMRAGLGLGSRVDTLGRVRRYLQYGSDDSVHALVADLAARLGH
;
A
#
# COMPACT_ATOMS: atom_id res chain seq x y z
N MET A 1 -22.32 18.57 6.54
CA MET A 1 -21.29 18.40 5.49
C MET A 1 -20.53 17.15 5.85
N GLY A 2 -20.67 16.09 5.07
CA GLY A 2 -20.09 14.78 5.38
C GLY A 2 -20.03 13.92 4.13
N LEU A 3 -18.99 13.08 4.07
CA LEU A 3 -18.87 11.79 3.36
C LEU A 3 -19.61 11.59 2.02
N ALA A 4 -19.65 12.63 1.20
CA ALA A 4 -19.95 12.66 -0.22
C ALA A 4 -19.27 13.96 -0.67
N ASP A 5 -18.13 14.00 -1.35
CA ASP A 5 -17.92 13.49 -2.70
C ASP A 5 -16.40 13.29 -2.96
N LEU A 6 -15.83 12.12 -2.62
CA LEU A 6 -14.53 11.66 -3.16
C LEU A 6 -14.70 11.09 -4.59
N GLU A 7 -15.70 11.57 -5.32
CA GLU A 7 -16.09 11.13 -6.66
C GLU A 7 -15.72 12.17 -7.71
N ASN A 8 -14.46 12.61 -7.78
CA ASN A 8 -13.95 13.27 -8.99
C ASN A 8 -12.44 13.05 -9.11
N VAL A 9 -12.13 11.83 -9.51
CA VAL A 9 -10.79 11.39 -9.88
C VAL A 9 -10.87 10.79 -11.30
N ASP A 10 -10.95 11.69 -12.30
CA ASP A 10 -10.66 11.58 -13.74
C ASP A 10 -9.30 10.94 -14.16
N LEU A 11 -9.36 9.67 -14.55
CA LEU A 11 -9.38 9.53 -16.00
C LEU A 11 -8.11 9.95 -16.79
N VAL A 12 -7.04 9.17 -16.85
CA VAL A 12 -6.40 9.03 -18.18
C VAL A 12 -7.02 7.81 -18.84
N THR A 13 -8.30 7.94 -19.20
CA THR A 13 -8.91 7.09 -20.21
C THR A 13 -8.35 7.62 -21.53
N GLY A 14 -7.53 6.84 -22.22
CA GLY A 14 -7.91 6.62 -23.61
C GLY A 14 -9.32 6.02 -23.56
N GLU A 15 -10.26 6.55 -24.35
CA GLU A 15 -11.61 6.08 -24.74
C GLU A 15 -12.42 5.09 -23.84
N PRO A 16 -13.75 4.94 -24.01
CA PRO A 16 -14.55 3.96 -23.27
C PRO A 16 -14.04 2.49 -23.38
N ASP A 17 -13.19 2.24 -24.37
CA ASP A 17 -12.47 0.98 -24.63
C ASP A 17 -10.99 1.01 -24.19
N GLY A 18 -10.51 2.08 -23.54
CA GLY A 18 -9.09 2.24 -23.26
C GLY A 18 -8.65 1.85 -21.85
N ASP A 19 -7.37 1.53 -21.79
CA ASP A 19 -6.73 0.84 -20.67
C ASP A 19 -6.79 1.63 -19.36
N GLN A 20 -7.50 1.07 -18.36
CA GLN A 20 -7.42 1.51 -16.96
C GLN A 20 -6.18 0.90 -16.32
N GLY A 21 -5.29 1.72 -15.76
CA GLY A 21 -4.01 1.20 -15.32
C GLY A 21 -3.31 1.87 -14.17
N LEU A 22 -2.42 1.10 -13.55
CA LEU A 22 -1.38 1.57 -12.65
C LEU A 22 -0.10 1.73 -13.47
N TRP A 23 0.55 2.88 -13.36
CA TRP A 23 1.83 3.13 -14.02
C TRP A 23 2.96 2.75 -13.07
N ILE A 24 3.78 1.79 -13.49
CA ILE A 24 5.00 1.42 -12.77
C ILE A 24 6.16 1.93 -13.61
N LEU A 25 6.80 3.01 -13.14
CA LEU A 25 7.93 3.65 -13.80
C LEU A 25 9.24 3.01 -13.32
N SER A 26 10.07 2.55 -14.24
CA SER A 26 11.39 1.98 -13.96
C SER A 26 12.38 2.44 -15.04
N GLU A 27 13.36 3.25 -14.67
CA GLU A 27 14.43 3.63 -15.62
C GLU A 27 15.26 2.41 -16.00
N ASP A 28 15.56 1.55 -15.02
CA ASP A 28 16.10 0.20 -15.16
C ASP A 28 15.47 -0.70 -14.10
N TRP A 29 15.21 -1.97 -14.44
CA TRP A 29 14.66 -2.93 -13.48
C TRP A 29 15.71 -3.36 -12.47
N THR A 30 15.33 -3.35 -11.19
CA THR A 30 16.08 -3.97 -10.11
C THR A 30 16.16 -5.50 -10.32
N PRO A 31 17.03 -6.22 -9.58
CA PRO A 31 17.07 -7.68 -9.64
C PRO A 31 15.68 -8.31 -9.52
N GLU A 32 15.48 -9.43 -10.22
CA GLU A 32 14.15 -10.01 -10.50
C GLU A 32 13.24 -10.19 -9.26
N ARG A 33 13.82 -10.55 -8.11
CA ARG A 33 13.08 -10.68 -6.85
C ARG A 33 12.59 -9.32 -6.33
N GLU A 34 13.44 -8.32 -6.37
CA GLU A 34 13.17 -6.97 -5.88
C GLU A 34 12.11 -6.27 -6.73
N ALA A 35 12.21 -6.45 -8.05
CA ALA A 35 11.23 -5.98 -9.02
C ALA A 35 9.84 -6.60 -8.77
N LEU A 36 9.79 -7.91 -8.53
CA LEU A 36 8.54 -8.60 -8.22
C LEU A 36 7.90 -8.09 -6.92
N ASP A 37 8.69 -8.02 -5.84
CA ASP A 37 8.20 -7.55 -4.53
C ASP A 37 7.66 -6.11 -4.63
N HIS A 38 8.33 -5.26 -5.41
CA HIS A 38 7.91 -3.89 -5.67
C HIS A 38 6.57 -3.81 -6.43
N VAL A 39 6.43 -4.56 -7.52
CA VAL A 39 5.19 -4.59 -8.31
C VAL A 39 4.03 -5.15 -7.48
N GLN A 40 4.26 -6.21 -6.71
CA GLN A 40 3.27 -6.78 -5.81
C GLN A 40 2.78 -5.77 -4.79
N LEU A 41 3.70 -5.02 -4.18
CA LEU A 41 3.35 -3.96 -3.25
C LEU A 41 2.49 -2.89 -3.93
N LEU A 42 2.91 -2.34 -5.07
CA LEU A 42 2.17 -1.26 -5.74
C LEU A 42 0.75 -1.69 -6.12
N ILE A 43 0.58 -2.93 -6.58
CA ILE A 43 -0.74 -3.50 -6.91
C ILE A 43 -1.62 -3.63 -5.67
N LYS A 44 -1.04 -4.05 -4.55
CA LYS A 44 -1.74 -4.13 -3.28
C LYS A 44 -2.15 -2.75 -2.78
N LEU A 45 -1.24 -1.78 -2.84
CA LEU A 45 -1.53 -0.40 -2.45
C LEU A 45 -2.65 0.21 -3.26
N ALA A 46 -2.68 -0.07 -4.57
CA ALA A 46 -3.71 0.37 -5.48
C ALA A 46 -5.00 -0.46 -5.40
N HIS A 47 -5.07 -1.52 -4.58
CA HIS A 47 -6.25 -2.38 -4.44
C HIS A 47 -6.77 -2.94 -5.80
N VAL A 48 -5.89 -3.09 -6.81
CA VAL A 48 -6.30 -3.34 -8.21
C VAL A 48 -7.26 -4.52 -8.33
N ARG A 49 -7.02 -5.60 -7.57
CA ARG A 49 -7.85 -6.82 -7.62
C ARG A 49 -9.19 -6.68 -6.89
N ALA A 50 -9.20 -6.09 -5.69
CA ALA A 50 -10.45 -5.87 -4.95
C ALA A 50 -11.40 -4.95 -5.74
N TYR A 51 -10.85 -3.93 -6.41
CA TYR A 51 -11.63 -3.08 -7.32
C TYR A 51 -12.11 -3.83 -8.57
N ALA A 52 -11.32 -4.77 -9.09
CA ALA A 52 -11.73 -5.59 -10.22
C ALA A 52 -12.94 -6.47 -9.91
N GLU A 53 -12.96 -7.05 -8.72
CA GLU A 53 -14.02 -7.96 -8.28
C GLU A 53 -15.33 -7.21 -7.95
N GLY A 54 -15.26 -5.95 -7.52
CA GLY A 54 -16.44 -5.12 -7.24
C GLY A 54 -17.16 -4.55 -8.47
N LEU A 55 -16.58 -4.69 -9.67
CA LEU A 55 -17.21 -4.31 -10.94
C LEU A 55 -17.85 -5.54 -11.57
N ASP A 56 -18.96 -6.00 -10.99
CA ASP A 56 -19.73 -7.17 -11.42
C ASP A 56 -19.99 -7.19 -12.94
N GLY A 57 -19.19 -7.98 -13.67
CA GLY A 57 -19.57 -8.58 -14.95
C GLY A 57 -19.37 -7.77 -16.24
N GLN A 58 -18.81 -6.56 -16.22
CA GLN A 58 -18.39 -5.89 -17.47
C GLN A 58 -16.89 -6.13 -17.66
N GLY A 59 -16.53 -6.94 -18.66
CA GLY A 59 -15.21 -7.54 -18.91
C GLY A 59 -14.04 -6.59 -19.18
N HIS A 60 -13.89 -5.55 -18.37
CA HIS A 60 -12.74 -4.67 -18.37
C HIS A 60 -11.56 -5.41 -17.74
N ARG A 61 -10.60 -5.82 -18.57
CA ARG A 61 -9.29 -6.24 -18.10
C ARG A 61 -8.57 -5.03 -17.56
N TRP A 62 -8.09 -5.11 -16.32
CA TRP A 62 -7.19 -4.10 -15.77
C TRP A 62 -5.83 -4.24 -16.42
N THR A 63 -5.30 -3.11 -16.90
CA THR A 63 -4.04 -3.07 -17.63
C THR A 63 -3.03 -2.29 -16.81
N ILE A 64 -1.99 -2.95 -16.29
CA ILE A 64 -0.86 -2.24 -15.69
C ILE A 64 0.07 -1.80 -16.81
N LEU A 65 0.35 -0.50 -16.86
CA LEU A 65 1.34 0.05 -17.77
C LEU A 65 2.71 -0.01 -17.09
N LEU A 66 3.59 -0.84 -17.63
CA LEU A 66 4.97 -0.96 -17.20
C LEU A 66 5.82 -0.03 -18.06
N HIS A 67 6.10 1.16 -17.54
CA HIS A 67 6.94 2.13 -18.22
C HIS A 67 8.38 1.84 -17.84
N SER A 68 9.17 1.40 -18.82
CA SER A 68 10.46 0.81 -18.53
C SER A 68 11.52 1.19 -19.57
N GLY A 69 12.73 1.53 -19.10
CA GLY A 69 13.92 1.67 -19.95
C GLY A 69 14.48 0.34 -20.49
N GLY A 70 13.96 -0.81 -20.02
CA GLY A 70 14.33 -2.17 -20.46
C GLY A 70 13.16 -3.17 -20.46
N GLU A 71 13.43 -4.46 -20.68
CA GLU A 71 12.40 -5.51 -20.61
C GLU A 71 12.07 -5.84 -19.15
N PRO A 72 10.78 -5.88 -18.74
CA PRO A 72 10.39 -6.31 -17.41
C PRO A 72 10.83 -7.74 -17.08
N PRO A 73 11.24 -8.02 -15.83
CA PRO A 73 11.63 -9.36 -15.41
C PRO A 73 10.51 -10.39 -15.63
N SER A 74 10.88 -11.61 -15.97
CA SER A 74 9.93 -12.69 -16.28
C SER A 74 8.99 -13.02 -15.12
N SER A 75 9.50 -12.91 -13.88
CA SER A 75 8.72 -13.09 -12.65
C SER A 75 7.56 -12.11 -12.53
N VAL A 76 7.77 -10.83 -12.89
CA VAL A 76 6.77 -9.76 -12.86
C VAL A 76 5.69 -10.07 -13.89
N LEU A 77 6.07 -10.32 -15.14
CA LEU A 77 5.12 -10.61 -16.22
C LEU A 77 4.29 -11.87 -15.92
N ARG A 78 4.93 -12.91 -15.38
CA ARG A 78 4.25 -14.13 -14.95
C ARG A 78 3.25 -13.85 -13.83
N PHE A 79 3.66 -13.11 -12.79
CA PHE A 79 2.80 -12.76 -11.66
C PHE A 79 1.54 -12.02 -12.09
N LEU A 80 1.66 -11.05 -13.00
CA LEU A 80 0.55 -10.27 -13.55
C LEU A 80 -0.41 -11.16 -14.34
N ARG A 81 0.13 -11.97 -15.26
CA ARG A 81 -0.65 -12.90 -16.08
C ARG A 81 -1.42 -13.92 -15.25
N GLU A 82 -0.81 -14.49 -14.21
CA GLU A 82 -1.45 -15.46 -13.31
C GLU A 82 -2.65 -14.89 -12.54
N ARG A 83 -2.79 -13.55 -12.49
CA ARG A 83 -3.88 -12.84 -11.82
C ARG A 83 -4.83 -12.15 -12.79
N ASP A 84 -4.73 -12.51 -14.07
CA ASP A 84 -5.49 -11.91 -15.17
C ASP A 84 -5.32 -10.38 -15.29
N ILE A 85 -4.17 -9.87 -14.85
CA ILE A 85 -3.80 -8.46 -14.99
C ILE A 85 -3.01 -8.30 -16.28
N ALA A 86 -3.53 -7.53 -17.23
CA ALA A 86 -2.83 -7.23 -18.47
C ALA A 86 -1.61 -6.34 -18.18
N ALA A 87 -0.51 -6.56 -18.92
CA ALA A 87 0.70 -5.76 -18.79
C ALA A 87 1.06 -5.18 -20.15
N MET A 88 1.27 -3.87 -20.21
CA MET A 88 1.74 -3.18 -21.40
C MET A 88 3.10 -2.56 -21.13
N THR A 89 4.14 -3.08 -21.79
CA THR A 89 5.49 -2.49 -21.71
C THR A 89 5.58 -1.31 -22.66
N VAL A 90 5.87 -0.14 -22.13
CA VAL A 90 6.15 1.07 -22.91
C VAL A 90 7.59 1.52 -22.63
N GLY A 91 8.29 1.95 -23.68
CA GLY A 91 9.66 2.45 -23.53
C GLY A 91 9.75 3.73 -22.69
N PRO A 92 10.97 4.26 -22.44
CA PRO A 92 11.19 5.40 -21.56
C PRO A 92 10.58 6.73 -22.08
N SER A 93 10.23 6.79 -23.36
CA SER A 93 9.50 7.90 -23.97
C SER A 93 7.99 7.63 -24.11
N GLY A 94 7.48 6.58 -23.48
CA GLY A 94 6.06 6.23 -23.47
C GLY A 94 5.21 7.35 -22.84
N PRO A 95 3.92 7.43 -23.21
CA PRO A 95 3.02 8.46 -22.71
C PRO A 95 2.91 8.36 -21.18
N ARG A 96 3.21 9.47 -20.50
CA ARG A 96 2.99 9.63 -19.06
C ARG A 96 1.59 10.20 -18.83
N PRO A 97 0.94 9.89 -17.69
CA PRO A 97 -0.32 10.54 -17.34
C PRO A 97 -0.11 12.07 -17.29
N ALA A 98 -1.05 12.83 -17.84
CA ALA A 98 -0.94 14.28 -17.85
C ALA A 98 -1.06 14.83 -16.42
N ALA A 99 -0.06 15.61 -15.99
CA ALA A 99 -0.06 16.27 -14.68
C ALA A 99 -1.33 17.13 -14.49
N GLY A 100 -1.98 16.99 -13.33
CA GLY A 100 -3.22 17.71 -13.00
C GLY A 100 -4.50 17.06 -13.53
N ARG A 101 -4.42 15.89 -14.20
CA ARG A 101 -5.59 15.06 -14.47
C ARG A 101 -5.90 14.17 -13.27
N PRO A 102 -7.12 14.16 -12.75
CA PRO A 102 -7.40 13.45 -11.50
C PRO A 102 -7.30 11.89 -11.58
N ALA A 103 -6.17 11.20 -11.42
CA ALA A 103 -6.10 9.73 -11.67
C ALA A 103 -6.58 8.79 -10.53
N ARG A 104 -7.33 7.70 -10.84
CA ARG A 104 -7.88 6.72 -9.86
C ARG A 104 -6.82 6.14 -8.93
N PHE A 105 -5.62 5.94 -9.46
CA PHE A 105 -4.40 5.77 -8.69
C PHE A 105 -3.62 7.07 -8.81
N PRO A 106 -3.56 7.91 -7.76
CA PRO A 106 -2.95 9.22 -7.83
C PRO A 106 -1.48 9.06 -8.21
N ASN A 107 -1.00 9.95 -9.07
CA ASN A 107 0.41 9.98 -9.48
C ASN A 107 1.00 11.36 -9.18
N LEU A 108 2.29 11.39 -8.87
CA LEU A 108 3.08 12.60 -8.78
C LEU A 108 3.28 13.22 -10.17
N HIS A 109 3.77 14.45 -10.18
CA HIS A 109 4.06 15.22 -11.41
C HIS A 109 5.00 14.52 -12.40
N ASP A 110 5.87 13.62 -11.92
CA ASP A 110 6.78 12.83 -12.74
C ASP A 110 6.14 11.57 -13.34
N GLY A 111 4.90 11.25 -12.93
CA GLY A 111 4.10 10.10 -13.34
C GLY A 111 4.21 8.89 -12.42
N SER A 112 5.00 8.96 -11.34
CA SER A 112 5.13 7.87 -10.37
C SER A 112 3.91 7.79 -9.45
N PRO A 113 3.55 6.60 -8.90
CA PRO A 113 2.47 6.48 -7.94
C PRO A 113 2.66 7.37 -6.71
N ASP A 114 1.63 8.11 -6.33
CA ASP A 114 1.59 8.91 -5.11
C ASP A 114 1.28 7.99 -3.91
N LEU A 115 2.35 7.49 -3.29
CA LEU A 115 2.27 6.58 -2.16
C LEU A 115 1.55 7.18 -0.96
N ASP A 116 1.72 8.48 -0.70
CA ASP A 116 1.10 9.15 0.44
C ASP A 116 -0.42 9.11 0.30
N SER A 117 -0.92 9.46 -0.89
CA SER A 117 -2.34 9.42 -1.19
C SER A 117 -2.91 7.98 -1.18
N LEU A 118 -2.16 7.00 -1.70
CA LEU A 118 -2.57 5.59 -1.64
C LEU A 118 -2.63 5.06 -0.21
N GLN A 119 -1.65 5.41 0.63
CA GLN A 119 -1.62 5.02 2.04
C GLN A 119 -2.75 5.66 2.84
N ALA A 120 -3.01 6.95 2.62
CA ALA A 120 -4.14 7.64 3.23
C ALA A 120 -5.49 6.99 2.84
N ALA A 121 -5.67 6.62 1.57
CA ALA A 121 -6.87 5.92 1.10
C ALA A 121 -7.03 4.54 1.76
N ASN A 122 -5.96 3.77 1.86
CA ASN A 122 -5.97 2.44 2.48
C ASN A 122 -6.26 2.53 3.99
N ALA A 123 -5.65 3.51 4.67
CA ALA A 123 -5.91 3.80 6.08
C ALA A 123 -7.37 4.18 6.31
N ALA A 124 -7.95 5.03 5.46
CA ALA A 124 -9.35 5.44 5.55
C ALA A 124 -10.30 4.27 5.30
N SER A 125 -10.02 3.41 4.33
CA SER A 125 -10.81 2.20 4.06
C SER A 125 -10.79 1.26 5.26
N PHE A 126 -9.61 0.98 5.82
CA PHE A 126 -9.46 0.12 6.99
C PHE A 126 -10.16 0.72 8.22
N ALA A 127 -10.01 2.03 8.44
CA ALA A 127 -10.68 2.73 9.52
C ALA A 127 -12.21 2.64 9.41
N ALA A 128 -12.77 2.81 8.21
CA ALA A 128 -14.20 2.69 7.97
C ALA A 128 -14.72 1.25 8.22
N GLU A 129 -13.98 0.24 7.78
CA GLU A 129 -14.34 -1.17 7.98
C GLU A 129 -14.35 -1.57 9.46
N HIS A 130 -13.40 -1.05 10.24
CA HIS A 130 -13.21 -1.42 11.64
C HIS A 130 -13.71 -0.38 12.66
N GLY A 131 -14.35 0.70 12.22
CA GLY A 131 -14.90 1.74 13.08
C GLY A 131 -13.84 2.55 13.85
N LEU A 132 -12.68 2.79 13.24
CA LEU A 132 -11.54 3.48 13.84
C LEU A 132 -11.56 4.98 13.52
N ASP A 133 -11.12 5.82 14.46
CA ASP A 133 -11.20 7.29 14.35
C ASP A 133 -9.85 8.00 14.09
N GLY A 134 -8.77 7.24 13.96
CA GLY A 134 -7.43 7.79 13.73
C GLY A 134 -6.73 8.34 14.98
N SER A 135 -7.31 8.18 16.17
CA SER A 135 -6.65 8.50 17.44
C SER A 135 -5.58 7.47 17.81
N LEU A 136 -4.67 7.84 18.73
CA LEU A 136 -3.70 6.91 19.31
C LEU A 136 -4.40 5.76 20.07
N ASP A 137 -5.51 6.05 20.76
CA ASP A 137 -6.26 5.05 21.52
C ASP A 137 -6.90 4.00 20.60
N SER A 138 -7.31 4.39 19.39
CA SER A 138 -7.84 3.47 18.37
C SER A 138 -6.81 2.46 17.84
N LEU A 139 -5.52 2.56 18.21
CA LEU A 139 -4.54 1.52 17.89
C LEU A 139 -4.72 0.25 18.74
N VAL A 140 -5.37 0.34 19.91
CA VAL A 140 -5.74 -0.86 20.68
C VAL A 140 -6.78 -1.68 19.89
N LEU A 141 -7.75 -1.00 19.28
CA LEU A 141 -8.76 -1.63 18.43
C LEU A 141 -8.14 -2.22 17.15
N LEU A 142 -7.06 -1.63 16.65
CA LEU A 142 -6.27 -2.24 15.58
C LEU A 142 -5.67 -3.59 16.04
N ASP A 143 -5.03 -3.64 17.20
CA ASP A 143 -4.46 -4.89 17.73
C ASP A 143 -5.57 -5.95 17.92
N ASP A 144 -6.76 -5.57 18.41
CA ASP A 144 -7.91 -6.46 18.52
C ASP A 144 -8.38 -7.01 17.15
N ALA A 145 -8.39 -6.18 16.11
CA ALA A 145 -8.75 -6.60 14.74
C ALA A 145 -7.72 -7.59 14.17
N LEU A 146 -6.43 -7.37 14.44
CA LEU A 146 -5.36 -8.31 14.04
C LEU A 146 -5.47 -9.64 14.79
N GLU A 147 -5.82 -9.62 16.08
CA GLU A 147 -6.01 -10.83 16.88
C GLU A 147 -7.27 -11.61 16.46
N GLU A 148 -8.37 -10.93 16.13
CA GLU A 148 -9.54 -11.58 15.52
C GLU A 148 -9.15 -12.26 14.21
N ARG A 149 -8.33 -11.61 13.36
CA ARG A 149 -7.83 -12.26 12.14
C ARG A 149 -7.05 -13.53 12.45
N ARG A 150 -6.13 -13.49 13.42
CA ARG A 150 -5.36 -14.68 13.86
C ARG A 150 -6.29 -15.81 14.31
N ARG A 151 -7.31 -15.49 15.11
CA ARG A 151 -8.33 -16.44 15.58
C ARG A 151 -9.12 -17.08 14.46
N LEU A 152 -9.51 -16.32 13.43
CA LEU A 152 -10.20 -16.85 12.24
C LEU A 152 -9.35 -17.86 11.46
N HIS A 153 -8.02 -17.78 11.57
CA HIS A 153 -7.08 -18.74 10.98
C HIS A 153 -6.68 -19.88 11.94
N GLY A 154 -7.34 -20.00 13.09
CA GLY A 154 -7.11 -21.07 14.06
C GLY A 154 -5.92 -20.88 14.99
N LEU A 155 -5.31 -19.68 15.01
CA LEU A 155 -4.28 -19.33 15.98
C LEU A 155 -4.93 -18.84 17.28
N LEU A 156 -4.52 -19.39 18.42
CA LEU A 156 -4.91 -18.94 19.75
C LEU A 156 -4.06 -17.76 20.21
N PRO A 157 -4.53 -17.00 21.22
CA PRO A 157 -3.71 -15.97 21.85
C PRO A 157 -2.38 -16.54 22.37
N GLY A 158 -1.28 -15.94 21.91
CA GLY A 158 0.08 -16.38 22.25
C GLY A 158 0.68 -17.43 21.32
N ASP A 159 -0.07 -17.95 20.34
CA ASP A 159 0.49 -18.84 19.33
C ASP A 159 1.50 -18.12 18.43
N VAL A 160 2.51 -18.84 18.00
CA VAL A 160 3.53 -18.35 17.07
C VAL A 160 3.46 -19.16 15.78
N ASP A 161 3.30 -18.46 14.67
CA ASP A 161 3.38 -19.01 13.31
C ASP A 161 4.33 -18.15 12.47
N PRO A 162 5.59 -18.57 12.29
CA PRO A 162 6.58 -17.81 11.53
C PRO A 162 6.25 -17.70 10.04
N ASP A 163 5.40 -18.60 9.52
CA ASP A 163 5.01 -18.67 8.12
C ASP A 163 3.69 -17.92 7.86
N PHE A 164 2.99 -17.47 8.91
CA PHE A 164 1.78 -16.67 8.79
C PHE A 164 2.06 -15.38 8.02
N SER A 165 1.29 -15.15 6.95
CA SER A 165 1.41 -13.99 6.09
C SER A 165 0.05 -13.65 5.49
N ASP A 166 -0.57 -12.59 6.02
CA ASP A 166 -1.73 -11.94 5.41
C ASP A 166 -1.28 -10.60 4.82
N GLY A 167 -0.72 -10.68 3.62
CA GLY A 167 -0.04 -9.53 3.02
C GLY A 167 -0.98 -8.35 2.69
N ASP A 168 -2.29 -8.57 2.59
CA ASP A 168 -3.23 -7.48 2.31
C ASP A 168 -3.60 -6.78 3.62
N LEU A 169 -3.87 -7.55 4.68
CA LEU A 169 -4.06 -7.00 6.02
C LEU A 169 -2.81 -6.24 6.49
N ILE A 170 -1.60 -6.75 6.23
CA ILE A 170 -0.34 -6.05 6.57
C ILE A 170 -0.28 -4.67 5.94
N VAL A 171 -0.69 -4.54 4.68
CA VAL A 171 -0.69 -3.25 3.97
C VAL A 171 -1.74 -2.31 4.55
N LEU A 172 -2.97 -2.78 4.76
CA LEU A 172 -4.09 -1.98 5.28
C LEU A 172 -3.86 -1.50 6.71
N ALA A 173 -3.59 -2.43 7.62
CA ALA A 173 -3.32 -2.12 9.03
C ALA A 173 -2.02 -1.31 9.19
N GLY A 174 -1.00 -1.61 8.37
CA GLY A 174 0.25 -0.87 8.35
C GLY A 174 0.07 0.58 7.88
N ALA A 175 -0.82 0.80 6.91
CA ALA A 175 -1.23 2.12 6.44
C ALA A 175 -1.95 2.89 7.53
N TYR A 176 -2.96 2.29 8.15
CA TYR A 176 -3.70 2.91 9.25
C TYR A 176 -2.76 3.31 10.40
N ALA A 177 -1.91 2.41 10.86
CA ALA A 177 -0.93 2.71 11.92
C ALA A 177 0.04 3.84 11.54
N GLY A 178 0.46 3.90 10.28
CA GLY A 178 1.32 4.96 9.76
C GLY A 178 0.61 6.30 9.68
N GLU A 179 -0.64 6.34 9.23
CA GLU A 179 -1.43 7.58 9.15
C GLU A 179 -1.79 8.12 10.54
N VAL A 180 -2.10 7.26 11.51
CA VAL A 180 -2.23 7.68 12.92
C VAL A 180 -0.95 8.40 13.38
N LEU A 181 0.22 7.81 13.14
CA LEU A 181 1.50 8.42 13.51
C LEU A 181 1.78 9.71 12.73
N ARG A 182 1.44 9.77 11.44
CA ARG A 182 1.57 10.96 10.58
C ARG A 182 0.73 12.12 11.12
N HIS A 183 -0.51 11.87 11.55
CA HIS A 183 -1.37 12.90 12.14
C HIS A 183 -0.84 13.45 13.46
N HIS A 184 -0.08 12.65 14.21
CA HIS A 184 0.45 13.02 15.52
C HIS A 184 1.92 13.50 15.47
N THR A 185 2.53 13.57 14.29
CA THR A 185 3.92 14.03 14.09
C THR A 185 3.96 15.22 13.13
N ARG A 186 4.83 16.20 13.39
CA ARG A 186 4.89 17.43 12.56
C ARG A 186 5.43 17.20 11.13
N GLU A 187 6.29 16.21 10.97
CA GLU A 187 6.91 15.86 9.68
C GLU A 187 6.90 14.34 9.54
N ALA A 188 6.16 13.82 8.56
CA ALA A 188 6.19 12.41 8.17
C ALA A 188 5.78 12.22 6.70
N MET A 189 6.40 11.25 6.04
CA MET A 189 6.10 10.88 4.65
C MET A 189 6.37 9.40 4.39
N TRP A 190 5.62 8.81 3.46
CA TRP A 190 5.89 7.46 2.97
C TRP A 190 7.03 7.46 1.96
N TRP A 191 7.83 6.39 1.98
CA TRP A 191 9.02 6.26 1.16
C TRP A 191 9.20 4.83 0.65
N LEU A 192 9.50 4.70 -0.65
CA LEU A 192 9.95 3.46 -1.27
C LEU A 192 11.49 3.34 -1.15
N GLY A 193 11.94 2.48 -0.24
CA GLY A 193 13.34 2.11 -0.10
C GLY A 193 13.68 0.84 -0.90
N PRO A 194 14.97 0.50 -1.01
CA PRO A 194 15.38 -0.81 -1.50
C PRO A 194 14.77 -1.92 -0.61
N PRO A 195 14.34 -3.05 -1.19
CA PRO A 195 13.69 -4.11 -0.43
C PRO A 195 14.62 -4.71 0.62
N GLY A 196 14.07 -4.95 1.82
CA GLY A 196 14.74 -5.60 2.94
C GLY A 196 13.86 -6.63 3.63
N ARG A 197 14.26 -7.10 4.82
CA ARG A 197 13.50 -8.12 5.58
C ARG A 197 12.05 -7.72 5.87
N SER A 198 11.78 -6.42 5.97
CA SER A 198 10.46 -5.84 6.23
C SER A 198 9.76 -5.25 5.00
N GLY A 199 10.24 -5.55 3.79
CA GLY A 199 9.67 -5.04 2.55
C GLY A 199 10.30 -3.71 2.11
N PRO A 200 9.81 -3.10 1.01
CA PRO A 200 10.38 -1.89 0.42
C PRO A 200 9.67 -0.59 0.86
N LEU A 201 8.51 -0.65 1.53
CA LEU A 201 7.77 0.55 1.94
C LEU A 201 7.93 0.85 3.42
N HIS A 202 8.34 2.08 3.74
CA HIS A 202 8.49 2.53 5.12
C HIS A 202 8.06 4.00 5.23
N MET A 203 7.73 4.41 6.45
CA MET A 203 7.53 5.82 6.74
C MET A 203 8.82 6.43 7.27
N ARG A 204 9.08 7.68 6.93
CA ARG A 204 10.09 8.51 7.59
C ARG A 204 9.40 9.59 8.40
N ALA A 205 9.88 9.87 9.60
CA ALA A 205 9.24 10.82 10.51
C ALA A 205 10.26 11.63 11.34
N GLY A 206 9.81 12.76 11.90
CA GLY A 206 10.58 13.67 12.74
C GLY A 206 11.29 14.78 11.96
N LEU A 207 11.82 15.78 12.68
CA LEU A 207 12.48 16.96 12.11
C LEU A 207 13.65 16.55 11.18
N GLY A 208 13.56 16.91 9.90
CA GLY A 208 14.57 16.54 8.90
C GLY A 208 14.57 15.05 8.50
N LEU A 209 13.49 14.33 8.85
CA LEU A 209 13.07 12.99 8.42
C LEU A 209 14.13 11.86 8.55
N GLY A 210 15.10 11.97 9.45
CA GLY A 210 16.13 10.96 9.68
C GLY A 210 15.66 9.63 10.29
N SER A 211 14.45 9.56 10.86
CA SER A 211 13.95 8.37 11.56
C SER A 211 13.06 7.51 10.66
N ARG A 212 13.47 6.26 10.43
CA ARG A 212 12.68 5.24 9.71
C ARG A 212 11.73 4.54 10.66
N VAL A 213 10.46 4.46 10.28
CA VAL A 213 9.40 3.76 11.00
C VAL A 213 8.84 2.67 10.08
N ASP A 214 8.75 1.45 10.62
CA ASP A 214 8.42 0.25 9.87
C ASP A 214 7.10 -0.36 10.38
N THR A 215 5.99 0.34 10.10
CA THR A 215 4.65 -0.06 10.58
C THR A 215 4.20 -1.39 9.98
N LEU A 216 4.45 -1.61 8.68
CA LEU A 216 4.16 -2.88 8.00
C LEU A 216 4.93 -4.04 8.63
N GLY A 217 6.23 -3.85 8.92
CA GLY A 217 7.04 -4.84 9.60
C GLY A 217 6.52 -5.18 11.00
N ARG A 218 5.98 -4.18 11.73
CA ARG A 218 5.37 -4.41 13.05
C ARG A 218 4.08 -5.20 12.95
N VAL A 219 3.18 -4.83 12.05
CA VAL A 219 1.92 -5.58 11.82
C VAL A 219 2.22 -7.02 11.42
N ARG A 220 3.19 -7.23 10.52
CA ARG A 220 3.63 -8.57 10.14
C ARG A 220 4.11 -9.37 11.36
N ARG A 221 4.97 -8.79 12.20
CA ARG A 221 5.46 -9.46 13.41
C ARG A 221 4.33 -9.77 14.38
N TYR A 222 3.38 -8.87 14.58
CA TYR A 222 2.19 -9.13 15.39
C TYR A 222 1.43 -10.36 14.87
N LEU A 223 1.17 -10.39 13.57
CA LEU A 223 0.47 -11.52 12.94
C LEU A 223 1.24 -12.85 13.08
N GLN A 224 2.57 -12.83 13.06
CA GLN A 224 3.42 -14.02 13.19
C GLN A 224 3.66 -14.47 14.64
N TYR A 225 3.89 -13.53 15.55
CA TYR A 225 4.43 -13.80 16.89
C TYR A 225 3.49 -13.43 18.03
N GLY A 226 2.42 -12.69 17.74
CA GLY A 226 1.38 -12.34 18.72
C GLY A 226 1.60 -11.01 19.44
N SER A 227 0.92 -10.86 20.57
CA SER A 227 0.74 -9.59 21.30
C SER A 227 2.01 -8.93 21.81
N ASP A 228 3.12 -9.67 21.93
CA ASP A 228 4.43 -9.12 22.31
C ASP A 228 4.92 -8.05 21.30
N ASP A 229 4.40 -8.10 20.08
CA ASP A 229 4.64 -7.15 19.00
C ASP A 229 3.48 -6.15 18.78
N SER A 230 2.74 -5.74 19.83
CA SER A 230 1.64 -4.75 19.76
C SER A 230 1.99 -3.51 18.90
N VAL A 231 1.09 -3.16 17.97
CA VAL A 231 1.25 -1.99 17.10
C VAL A 231 1.04 -0.71 17.90
N HIS A 232 0.06 -0.70 18.81
CA HIS A 232 -0.21 0.42 19.71
C HIS A 232 1.03 0.85 20.51
N ALA A 233 1.71 -0.09 21.17
CA ALA A 233 2.86 0.23 22.02
C ALA A 233 4.03 0.85 21.23
N LEU A 234 4.26 0.37 20.00
CA LEU A 234 5.33 0.90 19.14
C LEU A 234 5.00 2.32 18.67
N VAL A 235 3.79 2.54 18.16
CA VAL A 235 3.41 3.84 17.60
C VAL A 235 3.27 4.89 18.69
N ALA A 236 2.72 4.54 19.86
CA ALA A 236 2.63 5.46 20.99
C ALA A 236 4.00 5.91 21.51
N ASP A 237 4.96 4.99 21.65
CA ASP A 237 6.34 5.31 22.04
C ASP A 237 7.05 6.19 21.00
N LEU A 238 6.89 5.86 19.71
CA LEU A 238 7.47 6.67 18.63
C LEU A 238 6.84 8.07 18.54
N ALA A 239 5.52 8.18 18.67
CA ALA A 239 4.83 9.46 18.68
C ALA A 239 5.31 10.34 19.85
N ALA A 240 5.46 9.76 21.05
CA ALA A 240 5.98 10.47 22.21
C ALA A 240 7.43 10.94 22.01
N ARG A 241 8.29 10.11 21.40
CA ARG A 241 9.70 10.46 21.15
C ARG A 241 9.89 11.50 20.05
N LEU A 242 9.04 11.49 19.03
CA LEU A 242 9.14 12.38 17.86
C LEU A 242 8.33 13.68 18.00
N GLY A 243 7.47 13.78 19.02
CA GLY A 243 6.69 14.97 19.35
C GLY A 243 7.43 16.03 20.17
N HIS A 244 8.68 15.78 20.57
CA HIS A 244 9.57 16.68 21.33
C HIS A 244 10.72 17.18 20.47
#